data_AF-A0A930RI40-F1
#
_entry.id   AF-A0A930RI40-F1
#
_cell.length_a   1.000
_cell.length_b   1.000
_cell.length_c   1.000
_cell.angle_alpha   90.00
_cell.angle_beta   90.00
_cell.angle_gamma   90.00
#
_symmetry.space_group_name_H-M   'P 1'
#
loop_
_entity.id
_entity.type
_entity.pdbx_description
1 polymer ?
#
loop_
_entity_poly.entity_id
_entity_poly.type
_entity_poly.pdbx_seq_one_letter_code
_entity_poly.pdbx_strand_id
1 'polypeptide(L)'
;MKIILKEDIELYRYLIAKATFLQTHKEYRLVESFLDSNCFLVANRKTREKVFVSLFKQPTKEPTDLECKKVVYIQNANTKIPEGFDVEKADKEFNDQLAKNFRLGFLAPDQLVEQFQEVFKEDVETYFKKAEAVIREERQVFVKYYAKETIEKNPYQVVEGNVSFSHPKHFNDPFDCNCYYADGHSMMDFFRVFCFTHAADNILMWSYYANSHAGYALEYSYASLLDKIHSLKIDGLCVYGPVEYIDKRPNTRSNSNQFSYSNLNFYIKATFAKFKEWQHEREYRFVCILDENTEGAQEVLGDWVVIPQVDVVQGYAGCNNQKIKVKAQYPVRKLEKDILNYQLK
;
A
#
# COMPACT_ATOMS: atom_id res chain seq x y z
N MET A 1 -5.94 -11.48 -0.64
CA MET A 1 -5.61 -10.14 -0.09
C MET A 1 -6.60 -9.06 -0.55
N LYS A 2 -6.75 -7.97 0.22
CA LYS A 2 -7.50 -6.75 -0.15
C LYS A 2 -6.56 -5.66 -0.62
N ILE A 3 -6.96 -4.88 -1.62
CA ILE A 3 -6.15 -3.81 -2.19
C ILE A 3 -6.66 -2.46 -1.68
N ILE A 4 -5.77 -1.55 -1.31
CA ILE A 4 -6.11 -0.19 -0.93
C ILE A 4 -5.15 0.82 -1.56
N LEU A 5 -5.65 2.01 -1.85
CA LEU A 5 -4.81 3.12 -2.30
C LEU A 5 -3.94 3.65 -1.15
N LYS A 6 -2.70 4.01 -1.47
CA LYS A 6 -1.71 4.57 -0.52
C LYS A 6 -2.26 5.78 0.22
N GLU A 7 -2.97 6.66 -0.47
CA GLU A 7 -3.59 7.88 0.06
C GLU A 7 -4.75 7.62 1.02
N ASP A 8 -5.43 6.48 0.89
CA ASP A 8 -6.61 6.15 1.69
C ASP A 8 -6.26 5.44 3.01
N ILE A 9 -5.00 5.04 3.20
CA ILE A 9 -4.56 4.28 4.37
C ILE A 9 -4.87 4.97 5.69
N GLU A 10 -4.61 6.28 5.79
CA GLU A 10 -4.87 7.01 7.03
C GLU A 10 -6.37 7.10 7.32
N LEU A 11 -7.19 7.22 6.29
CA LEU A 11 -8.64 7.25 6.42
C LEU A 11 -9.19 5.88 6.83
N TYR A 12 -8.67 4.80 6.24
CA TYR A 12 -8.95 3.43 6.67
C TYR A 12 -8.61 3.22 8.16
N ARG A 13 -7.46 3.74 8.61
CA ARG A 13 -7.11 3.70 10.05
C ARG A 13 -8.09 4.47 10.92
N TYR A 14 -8.55 5.65 10.48
CA TYR A 14 -9.60 6.36 11.23
C TYR A 14 -10.89 5.56 11.28
N LEU A 15 -11.27 4.86 10.22
CA LEU A 15 -12.45 3.99 10.23
C LEU A 15 -12.32 2.87 11.27
N ILE A 16 -11.17 2.17 11.31
CA ILE A 16 -10.88 1.16 12.34
C ILE A 16 -10.97 1.78 13.75
N ALA A 17 -10.47 2.99 13.93
CA ALA A 17 -10.51 3.68 15.21
C ALA A 17 -11.93 4.06 15.64
N LYS A 18 -12.78 4.53 14.73
CA LYS A 18 -14.20 4.81 14.98
C LYS A 18 -14.97 3.55 15.36
N ALA A 19 -14.72 2.45 14.65
CA ALA A 19 -15.30 1.15 14.96
C ALA A 19 -14.90 0.68 16.36
N THR A 20 -13.60 0.76 16.66
CA THR A 20 -13.05 0.42 17.98
C THR A 20 -13.66 1.28 19.07
N PHE A 21 -13.86 2.58 18.82
CA PHE A 21 -14.45 3.50 19.79
C PHE A 21 -15.85 3.04 20.19
N LEU A 22 -16.68 2.66 19.22
CA LEU A 22 -18.03 2.13 19.48
C LEU A 22 -18.03 0.77 20.19
N GLN A 23 -16.98 -0.03 20.02
CA GLN A 23 -16.83 -1.31 20.75
C GLN A 23 -16.54 -1.11 22.24
N THR A 24 -15.70 -0.12 22.58
CA THR A 24 -15.27 0.12 23.97
C THR A 24 -16.17 1.12 24.70
N HIS A 25 -16.78 2.08 23.99
CA HIS A 25 -17.69 3.07 24.57
C HIS A 25 -19.16 2.69 24.29
N LYS A 26 -19.61 1.61 24.95
CA LYS A 26 -20.92 0.98 24.72
C LYS A 26 -22.11 1.90 25.02
N GLU A 27 -21.89 2.95 25.80
CA GLU A 27 -22.87 4.01 26.08
C GLU A 27 -23.23 4.82 24.83
N TYR A 28 -22.40 4.82 23.79
CA TYR A 28 -22.66 5.51 22.53
C TYR A 28 -23.23 4.57 21.46
N ARG A 29 -24.02 5.16 20.56
CA ARG A 29 -24.40 4.56 19.27
C ARG A 29 -23.98 5.51 18.15
N LEU A 30 -23.64 4.95 17.00
CA LEU A 30 -23.36 5.74 15.80
C LEU A 30 -24.62 6.49 15.36
N VAL A 31 -24.44 7.75 14.97
CA VAL A 31 -25.46 8.58 14.28
C VAL A 31 -25.03 8.79 12.84
N GLU A 32 -23.78 9.20 12.63
CA GLU A 32 -23.22 9.46 11.30
C GLU A 32 -21.70 9.25 11.33
N SER A 33 -21.13 8.73 10.25
CA SER A 33 -19.68 8.61 10.07
C SER A 33 -19.23 9.33 8.82
N PHE A 34 -18.21 10.17 8.96
CA PHE A 34 -17.61 10.88 7.84
C PHE A 34 -16.43 10.07 7.31
N LEU A 35 -16.63 9.33 6.23
CA LEU A 35 -15.64 8.37 5.70
C LEU A 35 -14.27 9.02 5.46
N ASP A 36 -14.26 10.22 4.89
CA ASP A 36 -13.07 11.02 4.53
C ASP A 36 -12.48 11.83 5.71
N SER A 37 -12.69 11.39 6.94
CA SER A 37 -12.33 12.16 8.13
C SER A 37 -11.99 11.31 9.35
N ASN A 38 -11.30 11.93 10.32
CA ASN A 38 -11.17 11.41 11.68
C ASN A 38 -12.39 11.68 12.58
N CYS A 39 -13.43 12.32 12.04
CA CYS A 39 -14.63 12.73 12.75
C CYS A 39 -15.81 11.77 12.54
N PHE A 40 -16.72 11.74 13.51
CA PHE A 40 -18.01 11.05 13.43
C PHE A 40 -18.96 11.58 14.51
N LEU A 41 -20.25 11.38 14.31
CA LEU A 41 -21.30 11.80 15.24
C LEU A 41 -21.85 10.57 15.97
N VAL A 42 -21.86 10.63 17.29
CA VAL A 42 -22.47 9.61 18.15
C VAL A 42 -23.57 10.21 19.01
N ALA A 43 -24.45 9.36 19.54
CA ALA A 43 -25.43 9.75 20.53
C ALA A 43 -25.35 8.83 21.74
N ASN A 44 -25.41 9.40 22.94
CA ASN A 44 -25.52 8.63 24.16
C ASN A 44 -26.85 7.86 24.16
N ARG A 45 -26.80 6.56 24.44
CA ARG A 45 -27.96 5.67 24.40
C ARG A 45 -28.99 6.01 25.47
N LYS A 46 -28.57 6.55 26.62
CA LYS A 46 -29.43 6.91 27.76
C LYS A 46 -29.96 8.34 27.64
N THR A 47 -29.07 9.32 27.46
CA THR A 47 -29.45 10.74 27.50
C THR A 47 -29.90 11.29 26.15
N ARG A 48 -29.63 10.56 25.05
CA ARG A 48 -29.83 11.01 23.66
C ARG A 48 -28.99 12.21 23.23
N GLU A 49 -28.12 12.72 24.11
CA GLU A 49 -27.18 13.80 23.80
C GLU A 49 -26.27 13.38 22.64
N LYS A 50 -26.13 14.26 21.65
CA LYS A 50 -25.24 14.06 20.50
C LYS A 50 -23.85 14.58 20.83
N VAL A 51 -22.85 13.82 20.42
CA VAL A 51 -21.44 14.17 20.59
C VAL A 51 -20.73 14.04 19.25
N PHE A 52 -20.20 15.15 18.75
CA PHE A 52 -19.29 15.17 17.61
C PHE A 52 -17.88 14.85 18.09
N VAL A 53 -17.36 13.72 17.61
CA VAL A 53 -16.10 13.14 18.08
C VAL A 53 -15.04 13.29 17.01
N SER A 54 -13.85 13.76 17.39
CA SER A 54 -12.64 13.73 16.58
C SER A 54 -11.59 12.82 17.24
N LEU A 55 -11.02 11.88 16.49
CA LEU A 55 -10.00 10.97 17.01
C LEU A 55 -8.58 11.46 16.69
N PHE A 56 -7.71 11.37 17.70
CA PHE A 56 -6.25 11.56 17.72
C PHE A 56 -5.71 12.95 17.44
N LYS A 57 -6.35 13.71 16.54
CA LYS A 57 -5.90 15.04 16.10
C LYS A 57 -7.07 16.00 15.96
N GLN A 58 -6.75 17.24 15.60
CA GLN A 58 -7.75 18.25 15.25
C GLN A 58 -8.75 17.70 14.21
N PRO A 59 -10.04 18.06 14.32
CA PRO A 59 -11.07 17.61 13.40
C PRO A 59 -10.74 18.03 11.97
N THR A 60 -10.95 17.12 11.01
CA THR A 60 -10.81 17.43 9.57
C THR A 60 -12.14 17.79 8.92
N LYS A 61 -13.22 17.81 9.69
CA LYS A 61 -14.57 18.22 9.28
C LYS A 61 -15.17 19.10 10.38
N GLU A 62 -16.05 19.99 9.98
CA GLU A 62 -16.86 20.76 10.93
C GLU A 62 -18.14 20.00 11.30
N PRO A 63 -18.65 20.16 12.53
CA PRO A 63 -19.91 19.57 12.93
C PRO A 63 -21.07 20.20 12.16
N THR A 64 -21.91 19.36 11.55
CA THR A 64 -23.12 19.79 10.84
C THR A 64 -24.20 20.31 11.79
N ASP A 65 -24.21 19.83 13.04
CA ASP A 65 -25.17 20.18 14.08
C ASP A 65 -24.50 21.09 15.12
N LEU A 66 -24.97 22.34 15.23
CA LEU A 66 -24.41 23.33 16.15
C LEU A 66 -24.75 23.04 17.63
N GLU A 67 -25.75 22.20 17.91
CA GLU A 67 -26.20 21.91 19.27
C GLU A 67 -25.54 20.67 19.90
N CYS A 68 -24.59 20.03 19.20
CA CYS A 68 -23.90 18.86 19.73
C CYS A 68 -22.70 19.22 20.63
N LYS A 69 -22.43 18.36 21.62
CA LYS A 69 -21.16 18.42 22.38
C LYS A 69 -20.01 18.08 21.43
N LYS A 70 -18.87 18.78 21.54
CA LYS A 70 -17.71 18.58 20.66
C LYS A 70 -16.53 18.07 21.47
N VAL A 71 -15.99 16.90 21.11
CA VAL A 71 -14.91 16.26 21.88
C VAL A 71 -13.79 15.78 20.97
N VAL A 72 -12.55 16.08 21.35
CA VAL A 72 -11.34 15.49 20.74
C VAL A 72 -10.76 14.44 21.69
N TYR A 73 -10.65 13.20 21.22
CA TYR A 73 -9.98 12.13 21.96
C TYR A 73 -8.52 12.04 21.54
N ILE A 74 -7.61 12.34 22.46
CA ILE A 74 -6.17 12.39 22.20
C ILE A 74 -5.44 11.21 22.83
N GLN A 75 -4.42 10.70 22.13
CA GLN A 75 -3.46 9.73 22.70
C GLN A 75 -2.24 10.45 23.32
N ASN A 76 -1.82 11.56 22.70
CA ASN A 76 -0.66 12.35 23.10
C ASN A 76 -1.08 13.76 23.53
N ALA A 77 -0.52 14.24 24.65
CA ALA A 77 -0.87 15.53 25.25
C ALA A 77 -0.52 16.76 24.39
N ASN A 78 0.36 16.63 23.40
CA ASN A 78 0.84 17.75 22.57
C ASN A 78 -0.06 18.06 21.36
N THR A 79 -1.27 17.49 21.31
CA THR A 79 -2.19 17.68 20.18
C THR A 79 -2.80 19.08 20.25
N LYS A 80 -2.74 19.84 19.15
CA LYS A 80 -3.41 21.14 19.07
C LYS A 80 -4.93 20.96 19.15
N ILE A 81 -5.55 21.67 20.08
CA ILE A 81 -6.99 21.58 20.35
C ILE A 81 -7.67 22.82 19.73
N PRO A 82 -8.70 22.65 18.89
CA PRO A 82 -9.50 23.76 18.40
C PRO A 82 -10.33 24.41 19.50
N GLU A 83 -10.62 25.69 19.35
CA GLU A 83 -11.52 26.41 20.26
C GLU A 83 -12.93 25.81 20.23
N GLY A 84 -13.57 25.69 21.39
CA GLY A 84 -14.92 25.13 21.52
C GLY A 84 -15.00 23.60 21.50
N PHE A 85 -13.87 22.89 21.64
CA PHE A 85 -13.83 21.44 21.80
C PHE A 85 -13.36 21.06 23.21
N ASP A 86 -14.08 20.13 23.83
CA ASP A 86 -13.59 19.42 25.01
C ASP A 86 -12.51 18.42 24.61
N VAL A 87 -11.64 18.10 25.56
CA VAL A 87 -10.51 17.20 25.34
C VAL A 87 -10.58 16.06 26.32
N GLU A 88 -10.60 14.85 25.77
CA GLU A 88 -10.57 13.62 26.56
C GLU A 88 -9.34 12.81 26.18
N LYS A 89 -8.68 12.22 27.18
CA LYS A 89 -7.58 11.30 26.92
C LYS A 89 -8.17 9.94 26.59
N ALA A 90 -7.76 9.36 25.47
CA ALA A 90 -8.08 7.98 25.13
C ALA A 90 -7.67 7.04 26.27
N ASP A 91 -8.63 6.29 26.81
CA ASP A 91 -8.38 5.38 27.93
C ASP A 91 -7.56 4.15 27.50
N LYS A 92 -7.13 3.37 28.49
CA LYS A 92 -6.28 2.20 28.25
C LYS A 92 -7.03 1.11 27.47
N GLU A 93 -8.31 0.88 27.76
CA GLU A 93 -9.10 -0.18 27.12
C GLU A 93 -9.24 0.08 25.62
N PHE A 94 -9.60 1.31 25.25
CA PHE A 94 -9.67 1.73 23.85
C PHE A 94 -8.32 1.61 23.15
N ASN A 95 -7.23 2.06 23.77
CA ASN A 95 -5.89 1.99 23.16
C ASN A 95 -5.41 0.54 22.95
N ASP A 96 -5.61 -0.33 23.94
CA ASP A 96 -5.23 -1.74 23.86
C ASP A 96 -6.05 -2.47 22.78
N GLN A 97 -7.36 -2.20 22.71
CA GLN A 97 -8.23 -2.77 21.67
C GLN A 97 -7.93 -2.22 20.28
N LEU A 98 -7.59 -0.93 20.17
CA LEU A 98 -7.23 -0.29 18.92
C LEU A 98 -5.96 -0.90 18.32
N ALA A 99 -4.95 -1.18 19.14
CA ALA A 99 -3.73 -1.84 18.67
C ALA A 99 -4.03 -3.24 18.07
N LYS A 100 -4.92 -4.01 18.70
CA LYS A 100 -5.39 -5.31 18.19
C LYS A 100 -6.16 -5.16 16.89
N ASN A 101 -7.11 -4.22 16.84
CA ASN A 101 -7.95 -3.99 15.66
C ASN A 101 -7.15 -3.43 14.48
N PHE A 102 -6.12 -2.60 14.72
CA PHE A 102 -5.18 -2.22 13.65
C PHE A 102 -4.48 -3.44 13.10
N ARG A 103 -3.84 -4.26 13.94
CA ARG A 103 -3.18 -5.50 13.49
C ARG A 103 -4.12 -6.37 12.66
N LEU A 104 -5.35 -6.60 13.14
CA LEU A 104 -6.35 -7.38 12.42
C LEU A 104 -6.76 -6.72 11.09
N GLY A 105 -6.96 -5.40 11.05
CA GLY A 105 -7.31 -4.68 9.82
C GLY A 105 -6.25 -4.73 8.72
N PHE A 106 -4.99 -4.98 9.06
CA PHE A 106 -3.91 -5.14 8.07
C PHE A 106 -3.67 -6.58 7.66
N LEU A 107 -3.87 -7.53 8.57
CA LEU A 107 -3.54 -8.95 8.33
C LEU A 107 -4.76 -9.79 7.97
N ALA A 108 -5.96 -9.39 8.39
CA ALA A 108 -7.22 -10.08 8.11
C ALA A 108 -8.40 -9.08 8.12
N PRO A 109 -8.47 -8.18 7.12
CA PRO A 109 -9.50 -7.13 7.05
C PRO A 109 -10.94 -7.68 7.04
N ASP A 110 -11.18 -8.85 6.44
CA ASP A 110 -12.51 -9.47 6.45
C ASP A 110 -12.91 -9.92 7.88
N GLN A 111 -11.99 -10.53 8.63
CA GLN A 111 -12.24 -10.90 10.04
C GLN A 111 -12.47 -9.67 10.92
N LEU A 112 -11.80 -8.55 10.63
CA LEU A 112 -12.05 -7.29 11.34
C LEU A 112 -13.50 -6.82 11.16
N VAL A 113 -14.01 -6.87 9.93
CA VAL A 113 -15.40 -6.47 9.61
C VAL A 113 -16.40 -7.37 10.35
N GLU A 114 -16.16 -8.67 10.38
CA GLU A 114 -16.99 -9.62 11.14
C GLU A 114 -16.98 -9.30 12.66
N GLN A 115 -15.80 -8.98 13.22
CA GLN A 115 -15.66 -8.59 14.63
C GLN A 115 -16.44 -7.31 14.96
N PHE A 116 -16.61 -6.42 13.98
CA PHE A 116 -17.39 -5.19 14.12
C PHE A 116 -18.90 -5.39 14.01
N GLN A 117 -19.38 -6.64 13.95
CA GLN A 117 -20.79 -6.97 13.78
C GLN A 117 -21.39 -6.21 12.58
N GLU A 118 -20.64 -6.15 11.48
CA GLU A 118 -20.99 -5.45 10.24
C GLU A 118 -21.07 -3.91 10.36
N VAL A 119 -20.82 -3.31 11.53
CA VAL A 119 -20.67 -1.85 11.66
C VAL A 119 -19.48 -1.41 10.81
N PHE A 120 -19.70 -0.44 9.93
CA PHE A 120 -18.72 0.05 8.95
C PHE A 120 -18.31 -0.95 7.86
N LYS A 121 -19.04 -2.06 7.68
CA LYS A 121 -18.75 -2.99 6.58
C LYS A 121 -18.75 -2.31 5.21
N GLU A 122 -19.82 -1.58 4.89
CA GLU A 122 -19.94 -0.87 3.61
C GLU A 122 -18.84 0.20 3.46
N ASP A 123 -18.48 0.88 4.55
CA ASP A 123 -17.40 1.87 4.58
C ASP A 123 -16.02 1.24 4.30
N VAL A 124 -15.73 0.09 4.90
CA VAL A 124 -14.48 -0.67 4.65
C VAL A 124 -14.44 -1.15 3.20
N GLU A 125 -15.52 -1.76 2.73
CA GLU A 125 -15.63 -2.23 1.34
C GLU A 125 -15.50 -1.08 0.34
N THR A 126 -15.94 0.13 0.68
CA THR A 126 -15.82 1.32 -0.18
C THR A 126 -14.37 1.64 -0.49
N TYR A 127 -13.44 1.53 0.47
CA TYR A 127 -12.02 1.76 0.22
C TYR A 127 -11.42 0.75 -0.76
N PHE A 128 -11.78 -0.53 -0.60
CA PHE A 128 -11.25 -1.59 -1.46
C PHE A 128 -11.83 -1.51 -2.88
N LYS A 129 -13.16 -1.28 -3.00
CA LYS A 129 -13.83 -1.07 -4.28
C LYS A 129 -13.29 0.17 -5.00
N LYS A 130 -13.05 1.26 -4.27
CA LYS A 130 -12.43 2.48 -4.82
C LYS A 130 -11.05 2.19 -5.39
N ALA A 131 -10.20 1.46 -4.66
CA ALA A 131 -8.86 1.13 -5.13
C ALA A 131 -8.90 0.32 -6.43
N GLU A 132 -9.76 -0.71 -6.50
CA GLU A 132 -9.93 -1.50 -7.71
C GLU A 132 -10.47 -0.67 -8.89
N ALA A 133 -11.45 0.20 -8.65
CA ALA A 133 -12.00 1.08 -9.68
C ALA A 133 -10.92 2.02 -10.24
N VAL A 134 -10.18 2.71 -9.37
CA VAL A 134 -9.09 3.60 -9.78
C VAL A 134 -8.04 2.86 -10.61
N ILE A 135 -7.59 1.69 -10.16
CA ILE A 135 -6.57 0.92 -10.89
C ILE A 135 -7.09 0.49 -12.27
N ARG A 136 -8.36 0.05 -12.36
CA ARG A 136 -8.96 -0.40 -13.62
C ARG A 136 -9.26 0.77 -14.58
N GLU A 137 -9.51 1.97 -14.06
CA GLU A 137 -9.80 3.18 -14.84
C GLU A 137 -8.55 3.89 -15.35
N GLU A 138 -7.46 3.91 -14.58
CA GLU A 138 -6.27 4.68 -14.93
C GLU A 138 -5.55 4.12 -16.16
N ARG A 139 -5.28 2.80 -16.20
CA ARG A 139 -4.49 2.15 -17.26
C ARG A 139 -4.85 0.67 -17.41
N GLN A 140 -4.74 0.16 -18.64
CA GLN A 140 -4.97 -1.26 -18.94
C GLN A 140 -3.75 -2.14 -18.63
N VAL A 141 -2.54 -1.58 -18.76
CA VAL A 141 -1.28 -2.32 -18.63
C VAL A 141 -0.25 -1.57 -17.79
N PHE A 142 0.69 -2.33 -17.23
CA PHE A 142 1.91 -1.84 -16.61
C PHE A 142 3.13 -2.55 -17.20
N VAL A 143 4.31 -1.96 -17.04
CA VAL A 143 5.57 -2.41 -17.64
C VAL A 143 6.57 -2.85 -16.57
N LYS A 144 7.20 -4.01 -16.80
CA LYS A 144 8.44 -4.38 -16.11
C LYS A 144 9.60 -4.59 -17.07
N TYR A 145 10.75 -4.09 -16.66
CA TYR A 145 12.02 -4.27 -17.36
C TYR A 145 12.77 -5.47 -16.81
N TYR A 146 13.42 -6.21 -17.70
CA TYR A 146 14.13 -7.42 -17.38
C TYR A 146 15.48 -7.50 -18.07
N ALA A 147 16.44 -8.04 -17.33
CA ALA A 147 17.70 -8.48 -17.88
C ALA A 147 17.47 -9.54 -18.97
N LYS A 148 18.33 -9.53 -19.99
CA LYS A 148 18.29 -10.43 -21.14
C LYS A 148 18.24 -11.90 -20.70
N GLU A 149 19.10 -12.28 -19.76
CA GLU A 149 19.18 -13.66 -19.31
C GLU A 149 17.93 -14.10 -18.53
N THR A 150 17.31 -13.20 -17.77
CA THR A 150 16.06 -13.47 -17.05
C THR A 150 14.95 -13.95 -17.98
N ILE A 151 14.91 -13.39 -19.19
CA ILE A 151 13.89 -13.71 -20.20
C ILE A 151 14.34 -14.85 -21.13
N GLU A 152 15.60 -14.87 -21.57
CA GLU A 152 16.06 -15.90 -22.53
C GLU A 152 16.28 -17.27 -21.88
N LYS A 153 16.77 -17.30 -20.63
CA LYS A 153 16.88 -18.56 -19.86
C LYS A 153 15.59 -18.89 -19.13
N ASN A 154 14.78 -17.86 -18.85
CA ASN A 154 13.46 -17.95 -18.22
C ASN A 154 13.39 -18.83 -16.94
N PRO A 155 14.35 -18.73 -16.01
CA PRO A 155 14.37 -19.60 -14.83
C PRO A 155 13.19 -19.35 -13.87
N TYR A 156 12.58 -18.15 -13.94
CA TYR A 156 11.49 -17.73 -13.07
C TYR A 156 10.12 -17.75 -13.77
N GLN A 157 10.05 -18.29 -14.99
CA GLN A 157 8.83 -18.35 -15.80
C GLN A 157 8.17 -16.96 -16.02
N VAL A 158 8.99 -15.93 -16.18
CA VAL A 158 8.55 -14.56 -16.43
C VAL A 158 7.91 -14.45 -17.81
N VAL A 159 8.40 -15.25 -18.79
CA VAL A 159 7.82 -15.30 -20.13
C VAL A 159 6.38 -15.81 -20.10
N GLU A 160 6.05 -16.72 -19.19
CA GLU A 160 4.70 -17.24 -18.95
C GLU A 160 3.85 -16.32 -18.06
N GLY A 161 4.40 -15.20 -17.59
CA GLY A 161 3.66 -14.20 -16.84
C GLY A 161 3.89 -14.20 -15.33
N ASN A 162 4.86 -14.96 -14.80
CA ASN A 162 5.14 -14.89 -13.37
C ASN A 162 5.73 -13.52 -13.01
N VAL A 163 5.14 -12.88 -12.00
CA VAL A 163 5.67 -11.67 -11.38
C VAL A 163 5.91 -11.89 -9.90
N SER A 164 6.93 -11.24 -9.35
CA SER A 164 7.31 -11.43 -7.95
C SER A 164 7.30 -10.11 -7.20
N PHE A 165 6.61 -10.10 -6.07
CA PHE A 165 6.83 -9.13 -5.00
C PHE A 165 8.06 -9.59 -4.22
N SER A 166 9.01 -8.71 -4.02
CA SER A 166 10.32 -9.06 -3.47
C SER A 166 10.58 -8.37 -2.16
N HIS A 167 11.32 -9.05 -1.28
CA HIS A 167 11.88 -8.44 -0.09
C HIS A 167 12.83 -7.29 -0.48
N PRO A 168 12.77 -6.10 0.16
CA PRO A 168 13.58 -4.95 -0.22
C PRO A 168 15.10 -5.17 -0.24
N LYS A 169 15.62 -6.12 0.52
CA LYS A 169 17.05 -6.52 0.48
C LYS A 169 17.57 -6.93 -0.91
N HIS A 170 16.67 -7.27 -1.85
CA HIS A 170 17.01 -7.63 -3.23
C HIS A 170 16.97 -6.43 -4.20
N PHE A 171 16.71 -5.22 -3.70
CA PHE A 171 16.70 -4.01 -4.52
C PHE A 171 18.14 -3.60 -4.87
N ASN A 172 18.28 -2.96 -6.04
CA ASN A 172 19.55 -2.42 -6.50
C ASN A 172 19.98 -1.15 -5.73
N ASP A 173 19.02 -0.42 -5.15
CA ASP A 173 19.28 0.74 -4.30
C ASP A 173 19.23 0.33 -2.80
N PRO A 174 20.36 0.30 -2.07
CA PRO A 174 20.40 -0.08 -0.66
C PRO A 174 19.82 0.98 0.29
N PHE A 175 19.43 2.15 -0.23
CA PHE A 175 18.73 3.19 0.52
C PHE A 175 17.21 3.10 0.40
N ASP A 176 16.70 2.23 -0.47
CA ASP A 176 15.27 2.08 -0.73
C ASP A 176 14.59 1.22 0.36
N CYS A 177 13.36 1.59 0.72
CA CYS A 177 12.55 0.91 1.75
C CYS A 177 13.13 0.84 3.17
N ASN A 178 14.34 1.37 3.47
CA ASN A 178 14.90 1.12 4.80
C ASN A 178 14.01 1.70 5.91
N CYS A 179 13.78 0.84 6.89
CA CYS A 179 12.91 1.07 8.02
C CYS A 179 13.46 0.25 9.18
N TYR A 180 13.79 0.89 10.30
CA TYR A 180 14.53 0.27 11.40
C TYR A 180 13.85 0.49 12.75
N TYR A 181 14.00 -0.50 13.63
CA TYR A 181 13.74 -0.41 15.06
C TYR A 181 14.71 0.58 15.73
N ALA A 182 14.43 0.96 16.98
CA ALA A 182 15.30 1.88 17.72
C ALA A 182 16.71 1.30 17.90
N ASP A 183 16.79 -0.01 18.14
CA ASP A 183 18.04 -0.80 18.23
C ASP A 183 18.76 -1.03 16.89
N GLY A 184 18.14 -0.66 15.77
CA GLY A 184 18.73 -0.76 14.43
C GLY A 184 18.42 -2.06 13.69
N HIS A 185 17.68 -3.01 14.27
CA HIS A 185 17.17 -4.15 13.51
C HIS A 185 16.21 -3.69 12.40
N SER A 186 16.25 -4.37 11.27
CA SER A 186 15.42 -4.06 10.10
C SER A 186 13.96 -4.42 10.35
N MET A 187 13.04 -3.59 9.87
CA MET A 187 11.61 -3.89 9.75
C MET A 187 11.21 -4.25 8.31
N MET A 188 12.17 -4.34 7.39
CA MET A 188 11.87 -4.60 5.97
C MET A 188 11.29 -6.01 5.73
N ASP A 189 11.48 -6.93 6.67
CA ASP A 189 10.97 -8.30 6.60
C ASP A 189 9.44 -8.37 6.52
N PHE A 190 8.76 -7.34 7.01
CA PHE A 190 7.30 -7.18 6.94
C PHE A 190 6.79 -6.77 5.55
N PHE A 191 7.68 -6.42 4.60
CA PHE A 191 7.26 -5.92 3.29
C PHE A 191 7.67 -6.87 2.17
N ARG A 192 6.75 -7.05 1.22
CA ARG A 192 7.08 -7.57 -0.13
C ARG A 192 6.57 -6.57 -1.13
N VAL A 193 7.48 -6.10 -1.99
CA VAL A 193 7.25 -4.94 -2.84
C VAL A 193 7.31 -5.37 -4.29
N PHE A 194 6.30 -4.99 -5.08
CA PHE A 194 6.27 -5.16 -6.51
C PHE A 194 6.30 -3.80 -7.19
N CYS A 195 7.46 -3.47 -7.73
CA CYS A 195 7.75 -2.22 -8.44
C CYS A 195 7.49 -2.37 -9.93
N PHE A 196 6.89 -1.36 -10.56
CA PHE A 196 6.71 -1.33 -12.01
C PHE A 196 6.58 0.13 -12.48
N THR A 197 6.50 0.32 -13.79
CA THR A 197 6.27 1.63 -14.39
C THR A 197 5.19 1.54 -15.47
N HIS A 198 4.87 2.67 -16.09
CA HIS A 198 3.93 2.73 -17.20
C HIS A 198 4.58 3.21 -18.51
N ALA A 199 5.91 3.27 -18.54
CA ALA A 199 6.69 3.63 -19.72
C ALA A 199 7.50 2.42 -20.20
N ALA A 200 7.33 2.03 -21.46
CA ALA A 200 8.11 0.97 -22.09
C ALA A 200 9.33 1.50 -22.87
N ASP A 201 9.41 2.82 -23.06
CA ASP A 201 10.36 3.51 -23.94
C ASP A 201 11.41 4.34 -23.18
N ASN A 202 11.42 4.29 -21.85
CA ASN A 202 12.33 5.09 -21.03
C ASN A 202 13.79 4.61 -21.18
N ILE A 203 14.64 5.45 -21.79
CA ILE A 203 16.04 5.13 -22.08
C ILE A 203 16.85 4.75 -20.83
N LEU A 204 16.63 5.44 -19.71
CA LEU A 204 17.35 5.16 -18.47
C LEU A 204 16.93 3.82 -17.87
N MET A 205 15.63 3.51 -17.91
CA MET A 205 15.14 2.19 -17.50
C MET A 205 15.75 1.05 -18.34
N TRP A 206 15.84 1.24 -19.65
CA TRP A 206 16.51 0.28 -20.54
C TRP A 206 18.02 0.15 -20.25
N SER A 207 18.66 1.24 -19.85
CA SER A 207 20.07 1.26 -19.48
C SER A 207 20.35 0.47 -18.20
N TYR A 208 19.58 0.73 -17.14
CA TYR A 208 19.79 0.14 -15.82
C TYR A 208 19.23 -1.28 -15.68
N TYR A 209 18.00 -1.51 -16.13
CA TYR A 209 17.25 -2.74 -15.80
C TYR A 209 17.17 -3.75 -16.94
N ALA A 210 17.52 -3.35 -18.17
CA ALA A 210 17.45 -4.21 -19.34
C ALA A 210 18.82 -4.38 -20.03
N ASN A 211 19.88 -4.61 -19.24
CA ASN A 211 21.26 -4.86 -19.70
C ASN A 211 21.71 -3.89 -20.81
N SER A 212 21.67 -2.59 -20.55
CA SER A 212 22.14 -1.58 -21.51
C SER A 212 21.44 -1.70 -22.88
N HIS A 213 20.11 -1.75 -22.86
CA HIS A 213 19.23 -1.91 -24.02
C HIS A 213 19.33 -3.27 -24.77
N ALA A 214 19.96 -4.30 -24.20
CA ALA A 214 20.01 -5.64 -24.79
C ALA A 214 18.96 -6.61 -24.23
N GLY A 215 18.30 -6.25 -23.13
CA GLY A 215 17.28 -7.03 -22.45
C GLY A 215 15.89 -6.86 -23.05
N TYR A 216 14.89 -6.90 -22.18
CA TYR A 216 13.47 -6.89 -22.55
C TYR A 216 12.65 -6.03 -21.60
N ALA A 217 11.48 -5.60 -22.06
CA ALA A 217 10.42 -5.05 -21.22
C ALA A 217 9.11 -5.76 -21.57
N LEU A 218 8.30 -6.09 -20.57
CA LEU A 218 7.03 -6.79 -20.75
C LEU A 218 5.89 -5.94 -20.20
N GLU A 219 4.83 -5.79 -21.00
CA GLU A 219 3.55 -5.19 -20.61
C GLU A 219 2.61 -6.27 -20.08
N TYR A 220 2.09 -6.05 -18.89
CA TYR A 220 1.19 -6.96 -18.19
C TYR A 220 -0.19 -6.33 -18.01
N SER A 221 -1.24 -7.16 -18.03
CA SER A 221 -2.61 -6.75 -17.76
C SER A 221 -2.84 -6.45 -16.28
N TYR A 222 -3.37 -5.27 -15.97
CA TYR A 222 -3.81 -4.93 -14.63
C TYR A 222 -4.95 -5.84 -14.14
N ALA A 223 -5.96 -6.07 -14.97
CA ALA A 223 -7.09 -6.90 -14.62
C ALA A 223 -6.64 -8.31 -14.18
N SER A 224 -5.73 -8.91 -14.95
CA SER A 224 -5.18 -10.24 -14.64
C SER A 224 -4.40 -10.24 -13.31
N LEU A 225 -3.59 -9.21 -13.06
CA LEU A 225 -2.84 -9.07 -11.81
C LEU A 225 -3.79 -8.96 -10.60
N LEU A 226 -4.79 -8.09 -10.67
CA LEU A 226 -5.75 -7.86 -9.58
C LEU A 226 -6.48 -9.16 -9.23
N ASP A 227 -7.05 -9.84 -10.22
CA ASP A 227 -7.78 -11.11 -10.03
C ASP A 227 -6.89 -12.16 -9.33
N LYS A 228 -5.60 -12.20 -9.68
CA LYS A 228 -4.64 -13.13 -9.07
C LYS A 228 -4.26 -12.73 -7.64
N ILE A 229 -4.10 -11.44 -7.33
CA ILE A 229 -3.88 -10.95 -5.96
C ILE A 229 -5.06 -11.31 -5.05
N HIS A 230 -6.29 -11.23 -5.57
CA HIS A 230 -7.47 -11.67 -4.82
C HIS A 230 -7.48 -13.18 -4.58
N SER A 231 -7.02 -13.97 -5.55
CA SER A 231 -6.96 -15.43 -5.45
C SER A 231 -5.86 -15.98 -4.54
N LEU A 232 -4.95 -15.12 -4.05
CA LEU A 232 -3.91 -15.54 -3.10
C LEU A 232 -4.56 -16.07 -1.83
N LYS A 233 -4.11 -17.26 -1.40
CA LYS A 233 -4.48 -17.88 -0.11
C LYS A 233 -3.76 -17.22 1.07
N ILE A 234 -3.64 -15.90 1.03
CA ILE A 234 -2.98 -15.08 2.03
C ILE A 234 -3.92 -13.91 2.30
N ASP A 235 -4.26 -13.77 3.57
CA ASP A 235 -5.06 -12.65 4.05
C ASP A 235 -4.17 -11.42 4.27
N GLY A 236 -4.81 -10.26 4.24
CA GLY A 236 -4.17 -8.99 4.55
C GLY A 236 -4.27 -7.96 3.44
N LEU A 237 -3.54 -6.88 3.64
CA LEU A 237 -3.62 -5.66 2.84
C LEU A 237 -2.46 -5.55 1.85
N CYS A 238 -2.79 -5.21 0.61
CA CYS A 238 -1.86 -4.86 -0.45
C CYS A 238 -2.06 -3.37 -0.79
N VAL A 239 -1.03 -2.56 -0.53
CA VAL A 239 -1.10 -1.11 -0.75
C VAL A 239 -0.65 -0.79 -2.16
N TYR A 240 -1.42 -0.01 -2.91
CA TYR A 240 -1.10 0.44 -4.25
C TYR A 240 -0.87 1.95 -4.30
N GLY A 241 0.14 2.41 -5.03
CA GLY A 241 0.26 3.82 -5.38
C GLY A 241 1.60 4.21 -6.00
N PRO A 242 1.75 5.48 -6.39
CA PRO A 242 3.00 6.02 -6.92
C PRO A 242 4.05 6.20 -5.82
N VAL A 243 5.31 6.07 -6.20
CA VAL A 243 6.46 6.46 -5.37
C VAL A 243 6.57 7.98 -5.33
N GLU A 244 6.82 8.52 -4.14
CA GLU A 244 7.12 9.92 -3.91
C GLU A 244 8.63 10.16 -4.03
N TYR A 245 9.02 11.13 -4.85
CA TYR A 245 10.41 11.48 -5.09
C TYR A 245 10.81 12.70 -4.27
N ILE A 246 11.71 12.50 -3.30
CA ILE A 246 12.06 13.52 -2.30
C ILE A 246 13.56 13.78 -2.24
N ASP A 247 13.94 15.03 -1.96
CA ASP A 247 15.34 15.47 -1.85
C ASP A 247 15.99 15.04 -0.51
N LYS A 248 15.17 14.86 0.53
CA LYS A 248 15.61 14.43 1.86
C LYS A 248 14.83 13.21 2.29
N ARG A 249 15.57 12.17 2.72
CA ARG A 249 15.00 10.91 3.20
C ARG A 249 14.00 11.13 4.36
N PRO A 250 12.92 10.33 4.46
CA PRO A 250 12.05 10.37 5.64
C PRO A 250 12.85 9.93 6.87
N ASN A 251 12.35 10.21 8.08
CA ASN A 251 12.90 9.51 9.24
C ASN A 251 12.65 8.01 9.03
N THR A 252 13.70 7.19 9.16
CA THR A 252 13.67 5.73 8.95
C THR A 252 13.96 4.94 10.21
N ARG A 253 14.09 5.59 11.37
CA ARG A 253 14.26 4.93 12.66
C ARG A 253 13.05 5.20 13.55
N SER A 254 12.43 4.12 14.02
CA SER A 254 11.36 4.16 15.01
C SER A 254 11.93 4.46 16.40
N ASN A 255 11.08 5.01 17.28
CA ASN A 255 11.38 5.16 18.70
C ASN A 255 11.07 3.87 19.50
N SER A 256 10.67 2.79 18.83
CA SER A 256 10.25 1.51 19.43
C SER A 256 11.02 0.34 18.81
N ASN A 257 11.21 -0.71 19.61
CA ASN A 257 11.73 -2.02 19.17
C ASN A 257 10.61 -3.05 18.89
N GLN A 258 9.36 -2.58 18.80
CA GLN A 258 8.21 -3.42 18.44
C GLN A 258 7.53 -2.84 17.21
N PHE A 259 7.14 -3.73 16.29
CA PHE A 259 6.39 -3.34 15.10
C PHE A 259 5.01 -2.85 15.54
N SER A 260 4.61 -1.66 15.09
CA SER A 260 3.33 -1.08 15.47
C SER A 260 2.52 -0.72 14.25
N TYR A 261 1.45 -1.47 14.01
CA TYR A 261 0.43 -1.16 13.00
C TYR A 261 -0.25 0.21 13.24
N SER A 262 -0.02 0.87 14.38
CA SER A 262 -0.46 2.25 14.65
C SER A 262 0.47 3.35 14.10
N ASN A 263 1.65 3.05 13.57
CA ASN A 263 2.54 4.06 12.97
C ASN A 263 2.73 3.83 11.47
N LEU A 264 1.63 3.61 10.75
CA LEU A 264 1.70 3.19 9.36
C LEU A 264 2.26 4.25 8.42
N ASN A 265 2.04 5.55 8.70
CA ASN A 265 2.65 6.63 7.94
C ASN A 265 4.18 6.50 7.83
N PHE A 266 4.84 6.01 8.88
CA PHE A 266 6.28 5.78 8.86
C PHE A 266 6.66 4.67 7.88
N TYR A 267 5.94 3.55 7.88
CA TYR A 267 6.18 2.42 6.97
C TYR A 267 5.84 2.72 5.51
N ILE A 268 4.72 3.41 5.27
CA ILE A 268 4.31 3.83 3.93
C ILE A 268 5.31 4.83 3.36
N LYS A 269 5.78 5.79 4.16
CA LYS A 269 6.85 6.69 3.73
C LYS A 269 8.15 5.94 3.45
N ALA A 270 8.49 4.92 4.23
CA ALA A 270 9.68 4.13 3.97
C ALA A 270 9.57 3.37 2.64
N THR A 271 8.43 2.74 2.35
CA THR A 271 8.24 1.87 1.17
C THR A 271 7.78 2.59 -0.10
N PHE A 272 7.33 3.84 -0.01
CA PHE A 272 6.88 4.64 -1.17
C PHE A 272 7.62 5.98 -1.30
N ALA A 273 8.84 6.11 -0.76
CA ALA A 273 9.69 7.26 -0.99
C ALA A 273 11.04 6.86 -1.59
N LYS A 274 11.50 7.61 -2.58
CA LYS A 274 12.81 7.41 -3.22
C LYS A 274 13.50 8.75 -3.43
N PHE A 275 14.82 8.72 -3.54
CA PHE A 275 15.59 9.94 -3.81
C PHE A 275 15.23 10.51 -5.18
N LYS A 276 15.16 11.83 -5.28
CA LYS A 276 14.66 12.54 -6.46
C LYS A 276 15.40 12.24 -7.77
N GLU A 277 16.68 11.85 -7.70
CA GLU A 277 17.43 11.43 -8.90
C GLU A 277 16.80 10.22 -9.62
N TRP A 278 16.06 9.39 -8.89
CA TRP A 278 15.33 8.24 -9.44
C TRP A 278 13.96 8.58 -10.03
N GLN A 279 13.55 9.86 -10.08
CA GLN A 279 12.21 10.26 -10.58
C GLN A 279 11.92 9.83 -12.03
N HIS A 280 12.98 9.56 -12.81
CA HIS A 280 12.87 9.08 -14.17
C HIS A 280 12.20 7.71 -14.26
N GLU A 281 12.20 6.89 -13.20
CA GLU A 281 11.56 5.58 -13.21
C GLU A 281 10.03 5.65 -13.27
N ARG A 282 9.43 6.76 -12.81
CA ARG A 282 7.97 6.95 -12.72
C ARG A 282 7.30 5.75 -12.05
N GLU A 283 7.90 5.34 -10.94
CA GLU A 283 7.66 4.06 -10.30
C GLU A 283 6.31 4.06 -9.55
N TYR A 284 5.61 2.95 -9.69
CA TYR A 284 4.45 2.59 -8.88
C TYR A 284 4.75 1.27 -8.17
N ARG A 285 4.15 1.09 -7.00
CA ARG A 285 4.35 -0.09 -6.17
C ARG A 285 3.02 -0.68 -5.75
N PHE A 286 2.97 -2.01 -5.74
CA PHE A 286 2.14 -2.76 -4.82
C PHE A 286 3.01 -3.22 -3.63
N VAL A 287 2.54 -3.04 -2.40
CA VAL A 287 3.26 -3.42 -1.18
C VAL A 287 2.37 -4.31 -0.32
N CYS A 288 2.74 -5.57 -0.19
CA CYS A 288 2.13 -6.47 0.78
C CYS A 288 2.75 -6.22 2.15
N ILE A 289 1.91 -5.99 3.16
CA ILE A 289 2.32 -5.93 4.57
C ILE A 289 2.00 -7.30 5.18
N LEU A 290 3.04 -7.99 5.60
CA LEU A 290 3.00 -9.37 6.10
C LEU A 290 3.35 -9.39 7.57
N ASP A 291 3.01 -10.49 8.26
CA ASP A 291 3.38 -10.69 9.66
C ASP A 291 4.26 -11.93 9.84
N GLU A 292 5.38 -11.76 10.53
CA GLU A 292 6.38 -12.79 10.79
C GLU A 292 5.87 -13.95 11.66
N ASN A 293 4.78 -13.73 12.43
CA ASN A 293 4.25 -14.69 13.39
C ASN A 293 3.03 -15.47 12.87
N THR A 294 2.65 -15.31 11.60
CA THR A 294 1.55 -16.09 11.03
C THR A 294 2.04 -17.52 10.78
N GLU A 295 1.38 -18.53 11.37
CA GLU A 295 1.67 -19.94 11.06
C GLU A 295 1.58 -20.16 9.54
N GLY A 296 2.60 -20.79 8.94
CA GLY A 296 2.71 -20.95 7.50
C GLY A 296 3.34 -19.76 6.74
N ALA A 297 3.57 -18.61 7.37
CA ALA A 297 4.26 -17.48 6.72
C ALA A 297 5.70 -17.83 6.32
N GLN A 298 6.43 -18.63 7.09
CA GLN A 298 7.78 -19.05 6.67
C GLN A 298 7.78 -20.06 5.52
N GLU A 299 6.72 -20.86 5.35
CA GLU A 299 6.57 -21.81 4.23
C GLU A 299 5.93 -21.17 2.99
N VAL A 300 5.21 -20.06 3.15
CA VAL A 300 4.45 -19.36 2.09
C VAL A 300 5.06 -18.00 1.69
N LEU A 301 5.88 -17.38 2.55
CA LEU A 301 6.37 -16.00 2.40
C LEU A 301 7.88 -15.89 2.68
N GLY A 302 8.69 -16.58 1.87
CA GLY A 302 10.12 -16.33 1.77
C GLY A 302 10.42 -14.93 1.23
N ASP A 303 11.61 -14.71 0.68
CA ASP A 303 11.99 -13.42 0.09
C ASP A 303 11.12 -12.95 -1.08
N TRP A 304 10.23 -13.81 -1.56
CA TRP A 304 9.44 -13.61 -2.76
C TRP A 304 8.00 -14.07 -2.54
N VAL A 305 7.04 -13.25 -3.00
CA VAL A 305 5.65 -13.68 -3.23
C VAL A 305 5.45 -13.66 -4.73
N VAL A 306 5.33 -14.86 -5.31
CA VAL A 306 5.18 -15.04 -6.75
C VAL A 306 3.70 -15.08 -7.10
N ILE A 307 3.28 -14.20 -8.00
CA ILE A 307 1.96 -14.22 -8.63
C ILE A 307 2.14 -14.91 -9.98
N PRO A 308 1.62 -16.14 -10.15
CA PRO A 308 1.87 -16.89 -11.37
C PRO A 308 0.97 -16.44 -12.51
N GLN A 309 1.49 -16.50 -13.73
CA GLN A 309 0.73 -16.42 -14.98
C GLN A 309 -0.10 -15.13 -15.15
N VAL A 310 0.37 -13.96 -14.69
CA VAL A 310 -0.25 -12.67 -15.02
C VAL A 310 -0.17 -12.47 -16.53
N ASP A 311 -1.29 -12.14 -17.16
CA ASP A 311 -1.35 -12.05 -18.63
C ASP A 311 -0.37 -10.99 -19.15
N VAL A 312 0.55 -11.44 -20.00
CA VAL A 312 1.47 -10.56 -20.73
C VAL A 312 0.82 -10.19 -22.06
N VAL A 313 0.64 -8.90 -22.29
CA VAL A 313 -0.05 -8.34 -23.45
C VAL A 313 0.92 -8.13 -24.61
N GLN A 314 2.12 -7.63 -24.33
CA GLN A 314 3.13 -7.26 -25.33
C GLN A 314 4.52 -7.36 -24.72
N GLY A 315 5.46 -7.94 -25.47
CA GLY A 315 6.88 -7.90 -25.14
C GLY A 315 7.64 -6.90 -26.01
N TYR A 316 8.69 -6.33 -25.45
CA TYR A 316 9.64 -5.48 -26.17
C TYR A 316 11.05 -6.03 -25.97
N ALA A 317 11.81 -6.13 -27.05
CA ALA A 317 13.24 -6.37 -27.03
C ALA A 317 13.97 -5.04 -27.24
N GLY A 318 15.03 -4.81 -26.48
CA GLY A 318 15.76 -3.55 -26.57
C GLY A 318 16.49 -3.40 -27.91
N CYS A 319 16.82 -2.16 -28.26
CA CYS A 319 17.42 -1.82 -29.56
C CYS A 319 18.81 -2.44 -29.78
N ASN A 320 19.56 -2.75 -28.71
CA ASN A 320 20.84 -3.46 -28.78
C ASN A 320 20.69 -4.99 -28.73
N ASN A 321 19.46 -5.51 -28.65
CA ASN A 321 19.23 -6.95 -28.71
C ASN A 321 19.40 -7.46 -30.15
N GLN A 322 20.52 -8.14 -30.41
CA GLN A 322 20.90 -8.60 -31.76
C GLN A 322 19.97 -9.69 -32.31
N LYS A 323 19.47 -10.59 -31.43
CA LYS A 323 18.62 -11.71 -31.83
C LYS A 323 17.63 -12.02 -30.73
N ILE A 324 16.35 -11.86 -31.04
CA ILE A 324 15.25 -12.24 -30.16
C ILE A 324 15.17 -13.77 -30.16
N LYS A 325 15.40 -14.39 -29.00
CA LYS A 325 15.36 -15.87 -28.83
C LYS A 325 14.12 -16.35 -28.07
N VAL A 326 13.29 -15.42 -27.62
CA VAL A 326 12.11 -15.70 -26.80
C VAL A 326 11.02 -16.32 -27.65
N LYS A 327 10.48 -17.45 -27.20
CA LYS A 327 9.23 -18.01 -27.71
C LYS A 327 8.13 -17.69 -26.71
N ALA A 328 7.33 -16.67 -27.00
CA ALA A 328 6.22 -16.22 -26.17
C ALA A 328 4.88 -16.45 -26.87
N GLN A 329 3.79 -16.50 -26.10
CA GLN A 329 2.43 -16.58 -26.63
C GLN A 329 1.86 -15.21 -27.06
N TYR A 330 2.62 -14.14 -26.82
CA TYR A 330 2.31 -12.76 -27.15
C TYR A 330 3.35 -12.20 -28.14
N PRO A 331 3.02 -11.13 -28.88
CA PRO A 331 3.98 -10.48 -29.77
C PRO A 331 5.19 -9.94 -29.00
N VAL A 332 6.37 -10.01 -29.61
CA VAL A 332 7.58 -9.34 -29.10
C VAL A 332 8.11 -8.38 -30.19
N ARG A 333 8.06 -7.08 -29.92
CA ARG A 333 8.54 -6.03 -30.84
C ARG A 333 9.97 -5.66 -30.48
N LYS A 334 10.80 -5.36 -31.47
CA LYS A 334 12.11 -4.77 -31.22
C LYS A 334 11.97 -3.25 -31.24
N LEU A 335 12.46 -2.58 -30.21
CA LEU A 335 12.53 -1.12 -30.19
C LEU A 335 13.66 -0.63 -31.10
N GLU A 336 13.44 0.52 -31.72
CA GLU A 336 14.39 1.21 -32.57
C GLU A 336 14.90 2.49 -31.91
N LYS A 337 16.06 2.96 -32.37
CA LYS A 337 16.65 4.23 -31.92
C LYS A 337 16.12 5.34 -32.80
N ASP A 338 15.39 6.28 -32.22
CA ASP A 338 15.13 7.57 -32.86
C ASP A 338 16.25 8.53 -32.49
N ILE A 339 17.30 8.53 -33.32
CA ILE A 339 18.53 9.30 -33.08
C ILE A 339 18.23 10.80 -33.05
N LEU A 340 17.30 11.27 -33.88
CA LEU A 340 17.00 12.70 -34.02
C LEU A 340 16.28 13.25 -32.78
N ASN A 341 15.33 12.49 -32.24
CA ASN A 341 14.55 12.92 -31.07
C ASN A 341 15.10 12.37 -29.73
N TYR A 342 16.22 11.64 -29.76
CA TYR A 342 16.85 11.05 -28.58
C TYR A 342 15.88 10.20 -27.74
N GLN A 343 15.16 9.29 -28.40
CA GLN A 343 14.15 8.42 -27.79
C GLN A 343 14.17 7.00 -28.39
N LEU A 344 13.41 6.09 -27.78
CA LEU A 344 13.12 4.76 -28.34
C LEU A 344 11.75 4.79 -29.03
N LYS A 345 11.60 4.03 -30.12
CA LYS A 345 10.35 3.88 -30.87
C LYS A 345 10.00 2.43 -31.12
#